data_AF-A0A915IU25-F1
#
_entry.id   AF-A0A915IU25-F1
#
_cell.length_a   1.000
_cell.length_b   1.000
_cell.length_c   1.000
_cell.angle_alpha   90.00
_cell.angle_beta   90.00
_cell.angle_gamma   90.00
#
_symmetry.space_group_name_H-M   'P 1'
#
loop_
_entity.id
_entity.type
_entity.pdbx_description
1 polymer ?
#
loop_
_entity_poly.entity_id
_entity_poly.type
_entity_poly.pdbx_seq_one_letter_code
_entity_poly.pdbx_strand_id
1 'polypeptide(L)' 'MKDDGSIVATGGELVNNERLGRRLHAMIKVARAAATGDENTKRMTISFTQYCYVVAVWNKQIIVVKRRPFDMRSA' A
#
# COMPACT_ATOMS: atom_id res chain seq x y z
N MET A 1 -1.04 1.66 9.28
CA MET A 1 0.40 1.64 9.62
C MET A 1 0.87 3.09 9.77
N LYS A 2 1.80 3.40 10.67
CA LYS A 2 2.42 4.74 10.76
C LYS A 2 3.47 4.92 9.66
N ASP A 3 3.93 6.15 9.44
CA ASP A 3 4.94 6.46 8.41
C ASP A 3 6.32 5.80 8.67
N ASP A 4 6.58 5.34 9.90
CA ASP A 4 7.77 4.58 10.28
C ASP A 4 7.66 3.06 9.98
N GLY A 5 6.50 2.60 9.49
CA GLY A 5 6.24 1.17 9.25
C GLY A 5 5.63 0.41 10.43
N SER A 6 5.40 1.08 11.57
CA SER A 6 4.75 0.48 12.73
C SER A 6 3.29 0.16 12.45
N ILE A 7 2.90 -1.09 12.67
CA ILE A 7 1.52 -1.54 12.46
C ILE A 7 0.63 -1.01 13.59
N VAL A 8 -0.48 -0.37 13.21
CA VAL A 8 -1.45 0.24 14.16
C VAL A 8 -2.68 -0.64 14.33
N ALA A 9 -3.15 -1.24 13.23
CA ALA A 9 -4.29 -2.13 13.20
C ALA A 9 -4.17 -3.06 11.99
N THR A 10 -4.73 -4.26 12.09
CA THR A 10 -4.81 -5.24 11.00
C THR A 10 -6.18 -5.92 11.02
N GLY A 11 -6.62 -6.44 9.88
CA GLY A 11 -7.94 -7.07 9.74
C GLY A 11 -8.04 -7.93 8.49
N GLY A 12 -8.99 -8.87 8.49
CA GLY A 12 -9.19 -9.83 7.41
C GLY A 12 -7.94 -10.66 7.11
N GLU A 13 -7.56 -10.74 5.84
CA GLU A 13 -6.38 -11.51 5.40
C GLU A 13 -5.03 -10.85 5.72
N LEU A 14 -5.04 -9.64 6.29
CA LEU A 14 -3.83 -8.89 6.64
C LEU A 14 -3.46 -9.01 8.13
N VAL A 15 -4.22 -9.80 8.90
CA VAL A 15 -4.04 -9.93 10.36
C VAL A 15 -2.63 -10.41 10.70
N ASN A 16 -1.97 -9.69 11.62
CA ASN A 16 -0.65 -10.01 12.19
C ASN A 16 0.48 -10.25 11.16
N ASN A 17 0.37 -9.75 9.94
CA ASN A 17 1.38 -9.94 8.90
C ASN A 17 2.43 -8.81 8.89
N GLU A 18 3.23 -8.73 9.95
CA GLU A 18 4.30 -7.74 10.08
C GLU A 18 5.32 -7.80 8.95
N ARG A 19 5.59 -9.00 8.43
CA ARG A 19 6.53 -9.21 7.33
C ARG A 19 6.04 -8.53 6.06
N LEU A 20 4.74 -8.65 5.76
CA LEU A 20 4.12 -7.93 4.65
C LEU A 20 4.16 -6.43 4.89
N GLY A 21 3.83 -5.96 6.11
CA GLY A 21 3.90 -4.55 6.48
C GLY A 21 5.28 -3.93 6.21
N ARG A 22 6.35 -4.58 6.67
CA ARG A 22 7.74 -4.16 6.43
C ARG A 22 8.10 -4.09 4.94
N ARG A 23 7.68 -5.07 4.14
CA ARG A 23 7.91 -5.07 2.69
C ARG A 23 7.17 -3.94 1.98
N LEU A 24 5.89 -3.75 2.31
CA LEU A 24 5.07 -2.67 1.76
C LEU A 24 5.68 -1.31 2.10
N HIS A 25 6.13 -1.12 3.34
CA HIS A 25 6.79 0.10 3.78
C HIS A 25 8.06 0.41 2.98
N ALA A 26 8.93 -0.57 2.76
CA ALA A 26 10.12 -0.40 1.93
C ALA A 26 9.78 0.02 0.50
N MET A 27 8.75 -0.59 -0.11
CA MET A 27 8.31 -0.22 -1.46
C MET A 27 7.74 1.21 -1.51
N ILE A 28 6.97 1.62 -0.50
CA ILE A 28 6.45 2.99 -0.41
C ILE A 28 7.60 3.99 -0.30
N LYS A 29 8.61 3.71 0.53
CA LYS A 29 9.78 4.58 0.70
C LYS A 29 10.52 4.80 -0.61
N VAL A 30 10.74 3.72 -1.38
CA VAL A 30 11.39 3.80 -2.70
C VAL A 30 10.52 4.58 -3.69
N ALA A 31 9.21 4.31 -3.74
CA ALA A 31 8.31 5.01 -4.66
C ALA A 31 8.18 6.49 -4.35
N ARG A 32 8.18 6.88 -3.06
CA ARG A 32 8.22 8.31 -2.66
C ARG A 32 9.49 8.99 -3.12
N ALA A 33 10.64 8.31 -3.02
CA ALA A 33 11.92 8.85 -3.49
C ALA A 33 12.02 8.90 -5.03
N ALA A 34 11.35 7.99 -5.74
CA ALA A 34 11.33 7.93 -7.20
C ALA A 34 10.23 8.80 -7.84
N ALA A 35 9.27 9.30 -7.06
CA ALA A 35 8.21 10.17 -7.56
C ALA A 35 8.81 11.51 -8.01
N THR A 36 8.67 11.83 -9.29
CA THR A 36 9.21 13.05 -9.91
C THR A 36 8.25 14.24 -9.85
N GLY A 37 7.21 14.17 -9.00
CA GLY A 37 6.19 15.20 -8.84
C GLY A 37 5.87 15.47 -7.37
N ASP A 38 5.06 16.51 -7.14
CA ASP A 38 4.59 16.99 -5.82
C ASP A 38 4.30 15.83 -4.85
N GLU A 39 4.60 16.04 -3.55
CA GLU A 39 4.67 15.03 -2.47
C GLU A 39 3.41 14.15 -2.30
N ASN A 40 2.36 14.47 -3.04
CA ASN A 40 1.07 13.84 -3.12
C ASN A 40 1.07 12.57 -3.97
N THR A 41 1.91 11.57 -3.68
CA THR A 41 1.62 10.21 -4.15
C THR A 41 0.35 9.72 -3.46
N LYS A 42 -0.82 10.00 -4.05
CA LYS A 42 -2.13 9.76 -3.42
C LYS A 42 -2.46 8.28 -3.30
N ARG A 43 -1.92 7.43 -4.18
CA ARG A 43 -2.21 5.99 -4.22
C ARG A 43 -1.17 5.19 -5.00
N MET A 44 -0.69 4.08 -4.43
CA MET A 44 0.09 3.03 -5.10
C MET A 44 -0.76 1.76 -5.20
N THR A 45 -0.65 1.02 -6.30
CA THR A 45 -1.28 -0.30 -6.45
C THR A 45 -0.24 -1.34 -6.81
N ILE A 46 -0.22 -2.45 -6.07
CA ILE A 46 0.65 -3.61 -6.31
C ILE A 46 -0.26 -4.74 -6.80
N SER A 47 -0.18 -5.05 -8.08
CA SER A 47 -1.06 -6.01 -8.74
C SER A 47 -0.48 -7.42 -8.74
N PHE A 48 -1.29 -8.39 -8.37
CA PHE A 48 -1.09 -9.82 -8.56
C PHE A 48 -2.20 -10.35 -9.46
N THR A 49 -2.04 -11.55 -10.02
CA THR A 49 -3.03 -12.16 -10.92
C THR A 49 -4.43 -12.28 -10.31
N GLN A 50 -4.53 -12.52 -9.01
CA GLN A 50 -5.81 -12.81 -8.33
C GLN A 50 -6.23 -11.77 -7.29
N TYR A 51 -5.38 -10.77 -7.00
CA TYR A 51 -5.68 -9.69 -6.07
C TYR A 51 -4.73 -8.51 -6.29
N CYS A 52 -5.01 -7.38 -5.69
CA CYS A 52 -4.08 -6.27 -5.59
C CYS A 52 -4.01 -5.74 -4.16
N TYR A 53 -2.88 -5.14 -3.82
CA TYR A 53 -2.79 -4.25 -2.66
C TYR A 53 -2.94 -2.82 -3.15
N VAL A 54 -3.92 -2.11 -2.60
CA VAL A 54 -4.06 -0.68 -2.75
C VAL A 54 -3.49 -0.03 -1.51
N VAL A 55 -2.52 0.85 -1.72
CA VAL A 55 -1.81 1.57 -0.67
C VAL A 55 -2.09 3.06 -0.84
N ALA A 56 -2.52 3.72 0.23
CA ALA A 56 -2.72 5.16 0.27
C ALA A 56 -2.00 5.74 1.49
N VAL A 57 -1.44 6.95 1.33
CA VAL A 57 -0.87 7.72 2.43
C VAL A 57 -1.84 8.87 2.72
N TRP A 58 -2.32 8.96 3.96
CA TRP A 58 -3.23 10.01 4.42
C TRP A 58 -2.89 10.41 5.85
N ASN A 59 -2.68 11.70 6.10
CA ASN A 59 -2.35 12.23 7.42
C ASN A 59 -1.21 11.46 8.16
N LYS A 60 -0.08 11.24 7.48
CA LYS A 60 1.07 10.44 7.97
C LYS A 60 0.73 8.98 8.34
N GLN A 61 -0.43 8.48 7.92
CA GLN A 61 -0.82 7.09 8.04
C GLN A 61 -0.80 6.41 6.68
N ILE A 62 -0.28 5.21 6.66
CA ILE A 62 -0.30 4.32 5.51
C ILE A 62 -1.47 3.36 5.70
N ILE A 63 -2.40 3.40 4.76
CA ILE A 63 -3.56 2.52 4.67
C ILE A 63 -3.29 1.51 3.57
N VAL A 64 -3.45 0.23 3.89
CA VAL A 64 -3.26 -0.89 2.95
C VAL A 64 -4.54 -1.70 2.91
N VAL A 65 -5.05 -1.96 1.70
CA VAL A 65 -6.22 -2.81 1.49
C VAL A 65 -5.89 -3.86 0.45
N LYS A 66 -6.20 -5.13 0.74
CA LYS A 66 -6.21 -6.20 -0.27
C LYS A 66 -7.57 -6.21 -0.96
N ARG A 67 -7.59 -6.14 -2.28
CA ARG A 67 -8.81 -6.23 -3.09
C ARG A 67 -8.66 -7.29 -4.18
N ARG A 68 -9.77 -7.77 -4.72
CA ARG A 68 -9.73 -8.50 -5.99
C ARG A 68 -9.22 -7.54 -7.09
N PRO A 69 -8.54 -8.04 -8.14
CA PRO A 69 -8.06 -7.20 -9.22
C PRO A 69 -9.27 -6.49 -9.80
N PHE A 70 -9.16 -5.19 -10.02
CA PHE A 70 -10.11 -4.50 -10.87
C PHE A 70 -9.90 -5.06 -12.27
N ASP A 71 -10.95 -5.57 -12.92
CA ASP A 71 -10.85 -6.02 -14.30
C ASP A 71 -10.45 -4.80 -15.15
N MET A 72 -9.20 -4.78 -15.62
CA MET A 72 -8.68 -3.69 -16.45
C MET A 72 -9.23 -3.76 -17.90
N ARG A 73 -10.21 -4.63 -18.18
CA ARG A 73 -10.82 -4.83 -19.50
C ARG A 73 -11.97 -3.87 -19.85
N SER A 74 -12.28 -2.90 -19.01
CA SER A 74 -13.34 -1.92 -19.27
C SER A 74 -12.82 -0.48 -19.16
N ALA A 75 -11.83 -0.15 -19.99
CA ALA A 75 -11.42 1.21 -20.33
C ALA A 75 -11.20 1.28 -21.84
#